data_AF-A0AAI8FP35-F1
#
_entry.id   AF-A0AAI8FP35-F1
#
_cell.length_a   1.000
_cell.length_b   1.000
_cell.length_c   1.000
_cell.angle_alpha   90.00
_cell.angle_beta   90.00
_cell.angle_gamma   90.00
#
_symmetry.space_group_name_H-M   'P 1'
#
loop_
_entity.id
_entity.type
_entity.pdbx_description
1 polymer ?
#
loop_
_entity_poly.entity_id
_entity_poly.type
_entity_poly.pdbx_seq_one_letter_code
_entity_poly.pdbx_strand_id
1 'polypeptide(L)' 'MATLASAPLVLPFNVVDLPLEKRREYLRALWNADVDAIVFLGAARKLGYALGGRWDADANMPALVPTIRLLH' A
#
# COMPACT_ATOMS: atom_id res chain seq x y z
N MET A 1 20.53 -0.76 -19.71
CA MET A 1 19.17 -0.18 -19.72
C MET A 1 18.28 -1.12 -18.93
N ALA A 2 17.89 -0.75 -17.71
CA ALA A 2 16.92 -1.52 -16.93
C ALA A 2 15.54 -0.94 -17.20
N THR A 3 14.76 -1.60 -18.05
CA THR A 3 13.35 -1.28 -18.24
C THR A 3 12.64 -1.69 -16.97
N LEU A 4 12.43 -0.76 -16.04
CA LEU A 4 11.50 -0.94 -14.93
C LEU A 4 10.12 -1.16 -15.56
N ALA A 5 9.74 -2.42 -15.70
CA ALA A 5 8.39 -2.81 -16.02
C ALA A 5 7.52 -2.31 -14.86
N SER A 6 6.98 -1.10 -15.01
CA SER A 6 5.88 -0.60 -14.20
C SER A 6 4.63 -1.39 -14.61
N ALA A 7 4.64 -2.70 -14.35
CA ALA A 7 3.47 -3.52 -14.50
C ALA A 7 2.47 -3.00 -13.47
N PRO A 8 1.28 -2.54 -13.89
CA PRO A 8 0.26 -2.15 -12.93
C PRO A 8 -0.02 -3.39 -12.07
N LEU A 9 0.12 -3.27 -10.75
CA LEU A 9 -0.32 -4.32 -9.83
C LEU A 9 -1.80 -4.59 -10.05
N VAL A 10 -2.15 -5.60 -10.84
CA VAL A 10 -3.53 -6.07 -10.96
C VAL A 10 -3.79 -6.88 -9.71
N LEU A 11 -4.49 -6.27 -8.76
CA LEU A 11 -4.95 -7.00 -7.57
C LEU A 11 -6.07 -7.93 -8.02
N PRO A 12 -6.02 -9.24 -7.73
CA PRO A 12 -7.03 -10.20 -8.16
C PRO A 12 -8.36 -10.07 -7.40
N PHE A 13 -8.47 -9.07 -6.51
CA PHE A 13 -9.62 -8.81 -5.67
C PHE A 13 -10.04 -7.34 -5.75
N ASN A 14 -11.35 -7.09 -5.64
CA ASN A 14 -11.87 -5.74 -5.57
C ASN A 14 -11.49 -5.13 -4.22
N VAL A 15 -10.70 -4.07 -4.29
CA VAL A 15 -10.09 -3.42 -3.12
C VAL A 15 -11.15 -2.72 -2.26
N VAL A 16 -12.27 -2.32 -2.86
CA VAL A 16 -13.38 -1.63 -2.21
C VAL A 16 -14.07 -2.53 -1.17
N ASP A 17 -14.14 -3.83 -1.44
CA ASP A 17 -14.85 -4.81 -0.61
C ASP A 17 -13.99 -5.38 0.53
N LEU A 18 -12.68 -5.09 0.54
CA LEU A 18 -11.77 -5.63 1.54
C LEU A 18 -11.90 -4.85 2.87
N PRO A 19 -12.07 -5.50 4.03
CA PRO A 19 -12.06 -4.85 5.33
C PRO A 19 -10.76 -4.08 5.58
N LEU A 20 -10.83 -2.99 6.34
CA LEU A 20 -9.67 -2.13 6.62
C LEU A 20 -8.51 -2.88 7.27
N GLU A 21 -8.77 -3.81 8.19
CA GLU A 21 -7.69 -4.60 8.79
C GLU A 21 -6.97 -5.45 7.75
N LYS A 22 -7.71 -6.06 6.82
CA LYS A 22 -7.16 -6.90 5.75
C LYS A 22 -6.31 -6.11 4.76
N ARG A 23 -6.65 -4.84 4.50
CA ARG A 23 -5.82 -3.95 3.66
C ARG A 23 -4.47 -3.65 4.31
N ARG A 24 -4.48 -3.37 5.62
CA ARG A 24 -3.24 -3.11 6.39
C ARG A 24 -2.38 -4.36 6.50
N GLU A 25 -2.99 -5.50 6.76
CA GLU A 25 -2.30 -6.80 6.81
C GLU A 25 -1.62 -7.10 5.46
N TYR A 26 -2.33 -6.92 4.34
CA TYR A 26 -1.78 -7.10 3.01
C TYR A 26 -0.58 -6.17 2.72
N LEU A 27 -0.70 -4.89 3.07
CA LEU A 27 0.40 -3.93 2.91
C LEU A 27 1.60 -4.32 3.77
N ARG A 28 1.38 -4.71 5.02
CA ARG A 28 2.48 -5.20 5.88
C ARG A 28 3.16 -6.44 5.29
N ALA A 29 2.40 -7.35 4.68
CA ALA A 29 2.97 -8.52 4.01
C ALA A 29 3.84 -8.12 2.79
N LEU A 30 3.40 -7.15 1.98
CA LEU A 30 4.20 -6.64 0.86
C LEU A 30 5.48 -5.95 1.34
N TRP A 31 5.41 -5.18 2.43
CA TRP A 31 6.59 -4.53 3.01
C TRP A 31 7.60 -5.55 3.52
N ASN A 32 7.13 -6.56 4.26
CA ASN A 32 7.99 -7.63 4.78
C ASN A 32 8.57 -8.52 3.68
N ALA A 33 7.93 -8.58 2.51
CA ALA A 33 8.45 -9.26 1.33
C ALA A 33 9.51 -8.44 0.58
N ASP A 34 9.92 -7.28 1.11
CA ASP A 34 10.92 -6.38 0.52
C ASP A 34 10.61 -6.00 -0.93
N VAL A 35 9.31 -5.78 -1.20
CA VAL A 35 8.84 -5.36 -2.52
C VAL A 35 9.35 -3.96 -2.83
N ASP A 36 9.72 -3.75 -4.10
CA ASP A 36 10.16 -2.44 -4.60
C ASP A 36 9.24 -1.29 -4.12
N ALA A 37 9.86 -0.20 -3.68
CA ALA A 37 9.15 0.91 -3.05
C ALA A 37 8.09 1.55 -3.97
N ILE A 38 8.31 1.58 -5.30
CA ILE A 38 7.34 2.11 -6.26
C ILE A 38 6.14 1.16 -6.38
N VAL A 39 6.41 -0.15 -6.43
CA VAL A 39 5.36 -1.18 -6.46
C VAL A 39 4.53 -1.14 -5.18
N PHE A 40 5.19 -1.04 -4.02
CA PHE A 40 4.53 -0.88 -2.73
C PHE A 40 3.65 0.37 -2.68
N LEU A 41 4.17 1.53 -3.09
CA LEU A 41 3.42 2.78 -3.12
C LEU A 41 2.19 2.69 -4.05
N GLY A 42 2.33 2.01 -5.18
CA GLY A 42 1.22 1.73 -6.10
C GLY A 42 0.13 0.87 -5.45
N ALA A 43 0.51 -0.16 -4.69
CA ALA A 43 -0.41 -1.00 -3.92
C ALA A 43 -1.14 -0.18 -2.85
N ALA A 44 -0.39 0.60 -2.07
CA ALA A 44 -0.92 1.45 -1.00
C ALA A 44 -1.97 2.42 -1.54
N ARG A 45 -1.67 3.12 -2.64
CA ARG A 45 -2.62 4.06 -3.27
C ARG A 45 -3.89 3.37 -3.76
N LYS A 46 -3.78 2.19 -4.37
CA LYS A 46 -4.95 1.40 -4.80
C LYS A 46 -5.81 0.96 -3.62
N LEU A 47 -5.20 0.72 -2.45
CA LEU A 47 -5.86 0.39 -1.19
C LEU A 47 -6.43 1.60 -0.45
N GLY A 48 -6.27 2.81 -1.00
CA GLY A 48 -6.74 4.05 -0.40
C GLY A 48 -5.81 4.55 0.70
N TYR A 49 -4.51 4.26 0.63
CA TYR A 49 -3.49 4.72 1.55
C TYR A 49 -2.40 5.54 0.85
N ALA A 50 -1.88 6.51 1.59
CA ALA A 50 -0.66 7.24 1.28
C ALA A 50 0.39 6.88 2.34
N LEU A 51 1.65 7.03 1.99
CA LEU A 51 2.73 6.95 2.96
C LEU A 51 2.78 8.27 3.74
N GLY A 52 2.65 8.19 5.06
CA GLY A 52 2.94 9.30 5.96
C GLY A 52 4.45 9.47 6.13
N GLY A 53 4.88 10.67 6.50
CA GLY A 53 6.28 10.96 6.83
C GLY A 53 6.74 10.42 8.19
N ARG A 54 5.89 9.66 8.90
CA ARG A 54 6.19 9.05 10.18
C ARG A 54 6.50 7.57 9.99
N TRP A 55 7.39 7.05 10.82
CA TRP A 55 7.61 5.62 10.95
C TRP A 55 6.60 5.01 11.93
N ASP A 56 6.00 3.89 11.57
CA ASP A 56 5.18 3.06 12.45
C ASP A 56 6.09 2.00 13.08
N ALA A 57 6.40 2.16 14.38
CA ALA A 57 7.31 1.28 15.10
C ALA A 57 6.71 -0.11 15.35
N ASP A 58 5.39 -0.21 15.56
CA ASP A 58 4.71 -1.48 15.81
C ASP A 58 4.64 -2.33 14.53
N ALA A 59 4.50 -1.67 13.39
CA ALA A 59 4.49 -2.31 12.07
C ALA A 59 5.88 -2.43 11.42
N ASN A 60 6.90 -1.78 11.99
CA ASN A 60 8.23 -1.61 11.43
C ASN A 60 8.23 -1.20 9.95
N MET A 61 7.37 -0.26 9.60
CA MET A 61 7.20 0.23 8.23
C MET A 61 6.80 1.72 8.23
N PRO A 62 6.84 2.41 7.09
CA PRO A 62 6.28 3.76 6.98
C PRO A 62 4.79 3.76 7.35
N ALA A 63 4.38 4.76 8.13
CA ALA A 63 2.99 4.86 8.58
C ALA A 63 2.03 4.99 7.39
N LEU A 64 1.00 4.15 7.37
CA LEU A 64 -0.04 4.19 6.34
C LEU A 64 -1.13 5.19 6.74
N VAL A 65 -1.24 6.28 5.98
CA VAL A 65 -2.26 7.31 6.18
C VAL A 65 -3.41 7.06 5.21
N PRO A 66 -4.66 6.88 5.69
CA PRO A 66 -5.81 6.74 4.81
C PRO A 66 -5.91 7.97 3.89
N THR A 67 -5.95 7.75 2.58
CA THR A 67 -6.19 8.78 1.54
C THR A 67 -7.68 9.02 1.34
N ILE A 68 -8.47 8.85 2.40
CA ILE A 68 -9.86 9.27 2.38
C ILE A 68 -9.83 10.79 2.29
N ARG A 69 -10.02 11.33 1.07
CA ARG A 69 -10.67 12.63 0.95
C ARG A 69 -12.00 12.44 1.67
N LEU A 70 -12.15 13.06 2.83
CA LEU A 70 -13.46 13.44 3.34
C LEU A 70 -14.13 14.26 2.23
N LEU A 71 -14.81 13.60 1.30
CA LEU A 71 -15.87 14.21 0.52
C LEU A 71 -17.03 14.32 1.50
N HIS A 72 -16.99 15.38 2.29
CA HIS A 72 -18.15 15.95 2.95
C HIS A 72 -18.67 17.09 2.06
#